data_AF-A0A8T4PTV8-F1
#
_entry.id   AF-A0A8T4PTV8-F1
#
_cell.length_a   1.000
_cell.length_b   1.000
_cell.length_c   1.000
_cell.angle_alpha   90.00
_cell.angle_beta   90.00
_cell.angle_gamma   90.00
#
_symmetry.space_group_name_H-M   'P 1'
#
loop_
_entity.id
_entity.type
_entity.pdbx_description
1 polymer ?
#
loop_
_entity_poly.entity_id
_entity_poly.type
_entity_poly.pdbx_seq_one_letter_code
_entity_poly.pdbx_strand_id
1 'polypeptide(L)'
;MHYEIYKIRGRKYKYAVENYRAGKKVKHKKTYIGALEPINKAKRKKGGGRKPVLFVRQITEEERAELMRNSKSQDAFIRDRARLILFSCQALRVKEIAGNMSCGIRKVRKAIKDFNKKGLAALQRGKAKGAVPKFDNVIKKMILMHFSQKPSKFNYHFTTWTLPRFTNHLIDYKVVESISIEKVRQILEEAGARLKRSKRWQYSPDKDFDKKNLQ
;
A
#
# COMPACT_ATOMS: atom_id res chain seq x y z
N MET A 1 49.66 -27.77 -8.66
CA MET A 1 48.72 -26.77 -8.13
C MET A 1 48.02 -27.39 -6.95
N HIS A 2 48.15 -26.82 -5.76
CA HIS A 2 47.47 -27.31 -4.55
C HIS A 2 46.73 -26.17 -3.85
N TYR A 3 45.78 -26.52 -2.99
CA TYR A 3 45.01 -25.54 -2.25
C TYR A 3 45.59 -25.33 -0.85
N GLU A 4 45.72 -24.08 -0.45
CA GLU A 4 46.16 -23.71 0.89
C GLU A 4 45.15 -22.78 1.54
N ILE A 5 45.01 -22.91 2.86
CA ILE A 5 44.09 -22.11 3.65
C ILE A 5 44.90 -21.08 4.44
N TYR A 6 44.62 -19.81 4.20
CA TYR A 6 45.28 -18.69 4.86
C TYR A 6 44.35 -18.02 5.86
N LYS A 7 44.87 -17.68 7.04
CA LYS A 7 44.16 -16.91 8.05
C LYS A 7 44.61 -15.45 7.97
N ILE A 8 43.73 -14.57 7.48
CA ILE A 8 43.99 -13.12 7.37
C ILE A 8 42.99 -12.40 8.28
N ARG A 9 43.48 -11.62 9.25
CA ARG A 9 42.66 -10.87 10.22
C ARG A 9 41.58 -11.74 10.90
N GLY A 10 41.96 -12.96 11.31
CA GLY A 10 41.06 -13.90 11.97
C GLY A 10 40.19 -14.77 11.06
N ARG A 11 40.06 -14.44 9.76
CA ARG A 11 39.20 -15.16 8.80
C ARG A 11 39.99 -16.10 7.90
N LYS A 12 39.39 -17.24 7.55
CA LYS A 12 40.00 -18.27 6.70
C LYS A 12 39.62 -18.08 5.23
N TYR A 13 40.63 -18.10 4.35
CA TYR A 13 40.51 -17.90 2.92
C TYR A 13 41.22 -19.04 2.17
N LYS A 14 40.64 -19.47 1.05
CA LYS A 14 41.19 -20.52 0.20
C LYS A 14 41.97 -19.90 -0.96
N TYR A 15 43.22 -20.31 -1.13
CA TYR A 15 44.09 -19.92 -2.23
C TYR A 15 44.50 -21.15 -3.03
N ALA A 16 44.64 -21.00 -4.34
CA ALA A 16 45.36 -21.94 -5.19
C ALA A 16 46.83 -21.51 -5.26
N VAL A 17 47.75 -22.44 -5.01
CA VAL A 17 49.19 -22.20 -5.11
C VAL A 17 49.75 -23.00 -6.27
N GLU A 18 50.40 -22.28 -7.17
CA GLU A 18 51.12 -22.83 -8.30
C GLU A 18 52.61 -22.59 -8.10
N ASN A 19 53.39 -23.67 -8.18
CA ASN A 19 54.84 -23.62 -8.05
C ASN A 19 55.43 -23.53 -9.46
N TYR A 20 56.36 -22.61 -9.68
CA TYR A 20 57.07 -22.48 -10.94
C TYR A 20 58.55 -22.20 -10.67
N ARG A 21 59.44 -22.66 -11.56
CA ARG A 21 60.88 -22.38 -11.46
C ARG A 21 61.22 -21.08 -12.18
N ALA A 22 62.00 -20.22 -11.52
CA ALA A 22 62.61 -19.05 -12.13
C ALA A 22 64.13 -19.16 -11.94
N GLY A 23 64.82 -19.71 -12.95
CA GLY A 23 66.22 -20.09 -12.85
C GLY A 23 66.45 -21.20 -11.81
N LYS A 24 67.45 -21.04 -10.94
CA LYS A 24 67.78 -22.03 -9.89
C LYS A 24 66.86 -22.01 -8.66
N LYS A 25 65.87 -21.11 -8.59
CA LYS A 25 64.94 -20.97 -7.44
C LYS A 25 63.52 -21.36 -7.84
N VAL A 26 62.82 -22.05 -6.94
CA VAL A 26 61.36 -22.29 -7.06
C VAL A 26 60.62 -21.10 -6.46
N LYS A 27 59.62 -20.59 -7.18
CA LYS A 27 58.73 -19.51 -6.75
C LYS A 27 57.29 -20.02 -6.70
N HIS A 28 56.47 -19.33 -5.92
CA HIS A 28 55.06 -19.69 -5.71
C HIS A 28 54.17 -18.52 -6.15
N LYS A 29 53.20 -18.80 -7.02
CA LYS A 29 52.12 -17.87 -7.39
C LYS A 29 50.86 -18.27 -6.65
N LYS A 30 50.28 -17.34 -5.88
CA LYS A 30 49.05 -17.58 -5.09
C LYS A 30 47.89 -16.85 -5.74
N THR A 31 46.83 -17.59 -6.08
CA THR A 31 45.60 -17.05 -6.66
C THR A 31 44.47 -17.20 -5.65
N TYR A 32 43.80 -16.10 -5.33
CA TYR A 32 42.68 -16.09 -4.40
C TYR A 32 41.44 -16.76 -5.01
N ILE A 33 40.84 -17.73 -4.29
CA ILE A 33 39.63 -18.44 -4.75
C ILE A 33 38.39 -17.93 -4.05
N GLY A 34 38.48 -17.66 -2.74
CA GLY A 34 37.32 -17.22 -1.96
C GLY A 34 37.49 -17.39 -0.45
N ALA A 35 36.58 -16.78 0.31
CA ALA A 35 36.47 -17.01 1.76
C ALA A 35 35.88 -18.40 2.02
N LEU A 36 36.44 -19.13 2.99
CA LEU A 36 35.91 -20.43 3.38
C LEU A 36 34.52 -20.29 4.03
N GLU A 37 34.32 -19.20 4.77
CA GLU A 37 33.07 -18.83 5.43
C GLU A 37 32.64 -17.42 4.98
N PRO A 38 31.95 -17.28 3.84
CA PRO A 38 31.49 -15.98 3.37
C PRO A 38 30.37 -15.44 4.27
N ILE A 39 30.45 -14.16 4.64
CA ILE A 39 29.48 -13.45 5.50
C ILE A 39 28.08 -13.48 4.87
N ASN A 40 28.02 -13.29 3.55
CA ASN A 40 26.77 -13.33 2.79
C ASN A 40 26.54 -14.75 2.25
N LYS A 41 26.16 -15.69 3.11
CA LYS A 41 25.52 -16.92 2.65
C LYS A 41 24.16 -16.52 2.08
N ALA A 42 24.10 -16.15 0.81
CA ALA A 42 22.84 -15.91 0.12
C ALA A 42 22.00 -17.19 0.25
N LYS A 43 21.03 -17.18 1.18
CA LYS A 43 20.07 -18.29 1.30
C LYS A 43 19.43 -18.44 -0.07
N ARG A 44 19.71 -19.54 -0.77
CA ARG A 44 18.98 -19.90 -1.99
C ARG A 44 17.49 -19.77 -1.67
N LYS A 45 16.78 -18.86 -2.34
CA LYS A 45 15.33 -18.70 -2.13
C LYS A 45 14.70 -20.08 -2.38
N LYS A 46 14.08 -20.70 -1.37
CA LYS A 46 13.36 -21.98 -1.42
C LYS A 46 12.09 -21.96 -2.31
N GLY A 47 12.06 -21.15 -3.38
CA GLY A 47 10.90 -20.91 -4.23
C GLY A 47 11.20 -20.87 -5.73
N GLY A 48 12.37 -21.37 -6.16
CA GLY A 48 12.76 -21.43 -7.58
C GLY A 48 12.21 -22.63 -8.35
N GLY A 49 11.36 -23.45 -7.73
CA GLY A 49 10.70 -24.58 -8.40
C GLY A 49 9.58 -24.12 -9.35
N ARG A 50 9.19 -25.00 -10.28
CA ARG A 50 8.03 -24.79 -11.14
C ARG A 50 6.80 -24.55 -10.25
N LYS A 51 6.16 -23.38 -10.41
CA LYS A 51 4.96 -23.05 -9.64
C LYS A 51 3.88 -24.11 -9.88
N PRO A 52 3.12 -24.52 -8.85
CA PRO A 52 2.07 -25.52 -8.99
C PRO A 52 1.04 -25.05 -10.02
N VAL A 53 0.45 -26.01 -10.73
CA VAL A 53 -0.62 -25.76 -11.70
C VAL A 53 -1.84 -25.25 -10.93
N LEU A 54 -2.43 -24.15 -11.40
CA LEU A 54 -3.54 -23.48 -10.73
C LEU A 54 -4.87 -24.00 -11.31
N PHE A 55 -5.67 -24.63 -10.47
CA PHE A 55 -7.01 -25.12 -10.78
C PHE A 55 -8.04 -24.55 -9.80
N VAL A 56 -9.31 -24.62 -10.20
CA VAL A 56 -10.47 -24.32 -9.35
C VAL A 56 -10.61 -25.41 -8.28
N ARG A 57 -11.06 -25.04 -7.07
CA ARG A 57 -11.40 -25.98 -6.00
C ARG A 57 -12.58 -26.88 -6.41
N GLN A 58 -12.83 -27.94 -5.66
CA GLN A 58 -14.06 -28.72 -5.83
C GLN A 58 -15.28 -27.80 -5.67
N ILE A 59 -16.20 -27.87 -6.62
CA ILE A 59 -17.45 -27.10 -6.66
C ILE A 59 -18.62 -27.98 -6.24
N THR A 60 -19.62 -27.40 -5.57
CA THR A 60 -20.88 -28.11 -5.27
C THR A 60 -21.80 -28.09 -6.50
N GLU A 61 -22.81 -28.96 -6.52
CA GLU A 61 -23.77 -29.00 -7.63
C GLU A 61 -24.58 -27.69 -7.74
N GLU A 62 -24.89 -27.06 -6.61
CA GLU A 62 -25.52 -25.73 -6.57
C GLU A 62 -24.65 -24.66 -7.23
N GLU A 63 -23.36 -24.61 -6.87
CA GLU A 63 -22.40 -23.69 -7.48
C GLU A 63 -22.27 -23.95 -8.98
N ARG A 64 -22.31 -25.21 -9.40
CA ARG A 64 -22.27 -25.60 -10.80
C ARG A 64 -23.49 -25.12 -11.57
N ALA A 65 -24.70 -25.29 -11.01
CA ALA A 65 -25.93 -24.81 -11.61
C ALA A 65 -25.93 -23.28 -11.76
N GLU A 66 -25.47 -22.55 -10.74
CA GLU A 66 -25.32 -21.09 -10.82
C GLU A 66 -24.29 -20.65 -11.86
N LEU A 67 -23.14 -21.33 -11.95
CA LEU A 67 -22.13 -21.06 -12.97
C LEU A 67 -22.70 -21.29 -14.38
N MET A 68 -23.48 -22.35 -14.58
CA MET A 68 -24.15 -22.64 -15.85
C MET A 68 -25.17 -21.56 -16.20
N ARG A 69 -25.99 -21.10 -15.25
CA ARG A 69 -26.91 -19.97 -15.46
C ARG A 69 -26.14 -18.68 -15.82
N ASN A 70 -25.10 -18.36 -15.06
CA ASN A 70 -24.30 -17.16 -15.25
C ASN A 70 -23.48 -17.17 -16.55
N SER A 71 -23.16 -18.36 -17.09
CA SER A 71 -22.48 -18.51 -18.39
C SER A 71 -23.28 -17.97 -19.60
N LYS A 72 -24.57 -17.71 -19.39
CA LYS A 72 -25.53 -17.13 -20.34
C LYS A 72 -25.99 -15.72 -19.93
N SER A 73 -25.37 -15.11 -18.92
CA SER A 73 -25.71 -13.76 -18.47
C SER A 73 -25.43 -12.70 -19.54
N GLN A 74 -26.22 -11.63 -19.50
CA GLN A 74 -26.04 -10.45 -20.36
C GLN A 74 -24.83 -9.62 -19.96
N ASP A 75 -24.44 -9.65 -18.67
CA ASP A 75 -23.21 -9.03 -18.20
C ASP A 75 -22.00 -9.86 -18.65
N ALA A 76 -21.22 -9.29 -19.58
CA ALA A 76 -20.02 -9.90 -20.12
C ALA A 76 -19.01 -10.32 -19.04
N PHE A 77 -18.87 -9.53 -17.96
CA PHE A 77 -17.91 -9.85 -16.90
C PHE A 77 -18.31 -11.13 -16.15
N ILE A 78 -19.58 -11.23 -15.75
CA ILE A 78 -20.13 -12.41 -15.06
C ILE A 78 -20.04 -13.62 -15.98
N ARG A 79 -20.49 -13.45 -17.23
CA ARG A 79 -20.52 -14.49 -18.25
C ARG A 79 -19.15 -15.10 -18.53
N ASP A 80 -18.18 -14.24 -18.85
CA ASP A 80 -16.83 -14.70 -19.20
C ASP A 80 -16.18 -15.41 -18.02
N ARG A 81 -16.39 -14.89 -16.80
CA ARG A 81 -15.82 -15.47 -15.60
C ARG A 81 -16.44 -16.81 -15.24
N ALA A 82 -17.75 -16.96 -15.40
CA ALA A 82 -18.44 -18.23 -15.21
C ALA A 82 -17.93 -19.29 -16.21
N ARG A 83 -17.82 -18.95 -17.50
CA ARG A 83 -17.25 -19.84 -18.53
C ARG A 83 -15.82 -20.27 -18.21
N LEU A 84 -15.00 -19.32 -17.78
CA LEU A 84 -13.61 -19.56 -17.42
C LEU A 84 -13.49 -20.54 -16.23
N ILE A 85 -14.34 -20.39 -15.22
CA ILE A 85 -14.41 -21.32 -14.08
C ILE A 85 -14.88 -22.70 -14.53
N LEU A 86 -15.92 -22.78 -15.36
CA LEU A 86 -16.42 -24.04 -15.93
C LEU A 86 -15.34 -24.79 -16.72
N PHE A 87 -14.57 -24.08 -17.56
CA PHE A 87 -13.43 -24.67 -18.27
C PHE A 87 -12.35 -25.19 -17.32
N SER A 88 -12.06 -24.45 -16.23
CA SER A 88 -11.12 -24.93 -15.23
C SER A 88 -11.64 -26.14 -14.44
N CYS A 89 -12.95 -26.32 -14.32
CA CYS A 89 -13.55 -27.52 -13.70
C CYS A 89 -13.40 -28.75 -14.60
N GLN A 90 -13.33 -28.56 -15.92
CA GLN A 90 -12.98 -29.60 -16.90
C GLN A 90 -11.48 -29.92 -16.94
N ALA A 91 -10.72 -29.54 -15.91
CA ALA A 91 -9.28 -29.74 -15.79
C ALA A 91 -8.43 -29.09 -16.91
N LEU A 92 -8.98 -28.12 -17.65
CA LEU A 92 -8.21 -27.37 -18.66
C LEU A 92 -7.16 -26.47 -17.99
N ARG A 93 -5.97 -26.42 -18.57
CA ARG A 93 -4.88 -25.59 -18.04
C ARG A 93 -5.16 -24.13 -18.34
N VAL A 94 -4.67 -23.24 -17.46
CA VAL A 94 -4.78 -21.78 -17.60
C VAL A 94 -4.40 -21.26 -19.01
N LYS A 95 -3.38 -21.86 -19.65
CA LYS A 95 -2.95 -21.47 -21.00
C LYS A 95 -3.96 -21.87 -22.08
N GLU A 96 -4.56 -23.05 -21.97
CA GLU A 96 -5.58 -23.55 -22.90
C GLU A 96 -6.85 -22.72 -22.77
N ILE A 97 -7.29 -22.44 -21.54
CA ILE A 97 -8.45 -21.57 -21.27
C ILE A 97 -8.23 -20.17 -21.86
N ALA A 98 -7.02 -19.61 -21.68
CA ALA A 98 -6.66 -18.32 -22.25
C ALA A 98 -6.74 -18.30 -23.79
N GLY A 99 -6.31 -19.39 -24.44
CA GLY A 99 -6.42 -19.57 -25.89
C GLY A 99 -7.87 -19.71 -26.35
N ASN A 100 -8.63 -20.60 -25.74
CA ASN A 100 -10.04 -20.87 -26.11
C ASN A 100 -10.94 -19.64 -25.96
N MET A 101 -10.64 -18.77 -25.00
CA MET A 101 -11.42 -17.55 -24.72
C MET A 101 -10.79 -16.28 -25.29
N SER A 102 -9.68 -16.38 -26.04
CA SER A 102 -8.91 -15.23 -26.55
C SER A 102 -8.67 -14.15 -25.48
N CYS A 103 -8.30 -14.58 -24.26
CA CYS A 103 -8.14 -13.69 -23.11
C CYS A 103 -6.76 -13.82 -22.46
N GLY A 104 -6.32 -12.76 -21.78
CA GLY A 104 -4.99 -12.78 -21.15
C GLY A 104 -4.88 -13.78 -19.99
N ILE A 105 -3.79 -14.54 -19.94
CA ILE A 105 -3.45 -15.53 -18.88
C ILE A 105 -3.63 -14.95 -17.46
N ARG A 106 -3.31 -13.66 -17.26
CA ARG A 106 -3.47 -12.97 -15.97
C ARG A 106 -4.94 -12.89 -15.54
N LYS A 107 -5.87 -12.70 -16.48
CA LYS A 107 -7.32 -12.67 -16.21
C LYS A 107 -7.79 -14.04 -15.72
N VAL A 108 -7.39 -15.11 -16.42
CA VAL A 108 -7.70 -16.50 -16.04
C VAL A 108 -7.20 -16.83 -14.64
N ARG A 109 -5.91 -16.56 -14.36
CA ARG A 109 -5.34 -16.80 -13.03
C ARG A 109 -6.06 -16.03 -11.93
N LYS A 110 -6.45 -14.78 -12.20
CA LYS A 110 -7.15 -13.95 -11.25
C LYS A 110 -8.55 -14.50 -10.98
N ALA A 111 -9.29 -14.90 -12.02
CA ALA A 111 -10.61 -15.50 -11.88
C ALA A 111 -10.59 -16.75 -11.02
N ILE A 112 -9.67 -17.69 -11.28
CA ILE A 112 -9.54 -18.93 -10.50
C ILE A 112 -9.19 -18.63 -9.04
N LYS A 113 -8.21 -17.74 -8.79
CA LYS A 113 -7.83 -17.38 -7.41
C LYS A 113 -8.95 -16.71 -6.64
N ASP A 114 -9.67 -15.80 -7.29
CA ASP A 114 -10.77 -15.09 -6.67
C ASP A 114 -11.93 -16.04 -6.36
N PHE A 115 -12.24 -16.99 -7.26
CA PHE A 115 -13.25 -18.03 -7.04
C PHE A 115 -12.85 -18.98 -5.91
N ASN A 116 -11.61 -19.45 -5.88
CA ASN A 116 -11.12 -20.29 -4.78
C ASN A 116 -11.17 -19.58 -3.42
N LYS A 117 -11.10 -18.25 -3.39
CA LYS A 117 -11.19 -17.45 -2.16
C LYS A 117 -12.62 -17.09 -1.75
N LYS A 118 -13.51 -16.83 -2.70
CA LYS A 118 -14.83 -16.20 -2.45
C LYS A 118 -16.03 -17.01 -2.96
N GLY A 119 -15.81 -18.10 -3.69
CA GLY A 119 -16.87 -18.86 -4.38
C GLY A 119 -17.62 -18.00 -5.40
N LEU A 120 -18.95 -18.13 -5.41
CA LEU A 120 -19.86 -17.44 -6.34
C LEU A 120 -19.79 -15.90 -6.25
N ALA A 121 -19.46 -15.34 -5.07
CA ALA A 121 -19.24 -13.91 -4.92
C ALA A 121 -18.06 -13.39 -5.77
N ALA A 122 -17.20 -14.27 -6.28
CA ALA A 122 -16.15 -13.90 -7.22
C ALA A 122 -16.68 -13.51 -8.61
N LEU A 123 -17.91 -13.90 -8.98
CA LEU A 123 -18.51 -13.57 -10.28
C LEU A 123 -18.87 -12.09 -10.38
N GLN A 124 -19.24 -11.47 -9.26
CA GLN A 124 -19.59 -10.05 -9.24
C GLN A 124 -18.34 -9.15 -9.24
N ARG A 125 -18.44 -8.04 -9.96
CA ARG A 125 -17.39 -7.03 -10.01
C ARG A 125 -17.37 -6.25 -8.70
N GLY A 126 -16.31 -6.42 -7.91
CA GLY A 126 -16.09 -5.58 -6.73
C GLY A 126 -15.90 -4.10 -7.11
N LYS A 127 -16.38 -3.20 -6.25
CA LYS A 127 -16.13 -1.75 -6.36
C LYS A 127 -14.62 -1.50 -6.39
N ALA A 128 -14.17 -0.66 -7.34
CA ALA A 128 -12.78 -0.22 -7.35
C ALA A 128 -12.47 0.51 -6.03
N LYS A 129 -11.26 0.33 -5.49
CA LYS A 129 -10.85 0.93 -4.21
C LYS A 129 -10.85 2.47 -4.20
N GLY A 130 -11.11 3.12 -5.35
CA GLY A 130 -11.07 4.56 -5.50
C GLY A 130 -9.64 5.11 -5.45
N ALA A 131 -9.51 6.43 -5.56
CA ALA A 131 -8.25 7.12 -5.33
C ALA A 131 -7.89 7.03 -3.83
N VAL A 132 -6.60 6.89 -3.53
CA VAL A 132 -6.11 6.98 -2.15
C VAL A 132 -6.38 8.38 -1.63
N PRO A 133 -7.06 8.56 -0.47
CA PRO A 133 -7.32 9.88 0.06
C PRO A 133 -6.00 10.58 0.41
N LYS A 134 -5.83 11.84 -0.04
CA LYS A 134 -4.64 12.66 0.25
C LYS A 134 -4.47 12.95 1.75
N PHE A 135 -5.57 13.00 2.49
CA PHE A 135 -5.59 13.25 3.93
C PHE A 135 -5.97 11.96 4.65
N ASP A 136 -4.96 11.27 5.16
CA ASP A 136 -5.16 10.06 5.95
C ASP A 136 -5.85 10.39 7.28
N ASN A 137 -6.45 9.37 7.90
CA ASN A 137 -7.15 9.49 9.17
C ASN A 137 -6.23 9.99 10.30
N VAL A 138 -4.94 9.67 10.24
CA VAL A 138 -3.93 10.18 11.19
C VAL A 138 -3.81 11.70 11.08
N ILE A 139 -3.69 12.23 9.86
CA ILE A 139 -3.57 13.66 9.61
C ILE A 139 -4.85 14.38 10.05
N LYS A 140 -6.03 13.82 9.76
CA LYS A 140 -7.31 14.37 10.25
C LYS A 140 -7.35 14.48 11.77
N LYS A 141 -6.89 13.45 12.49
CA LYS A 141 -6.81 13.47 13.96
C LYS A 141 -5.85 14.54 14.48
N MET A 142 -4.69 14.71 13.84
CA MET A 142 -3.75 15.78 14.19
C MET A 142 -4.39 17.16 13.98
N ILE A 143 -5.05 17.38 12.85
CA ILE A 143 -5.78 18.64 12.59
C ILE A 143 -6.81 18.91 13.70
N LEU A 144 -7.60 17.90 14.10
CA LEU A 144 -8.59 18.05 15.17
C LEU A 144 -7.96 18.33 16.54
N MET A 145 -6.80 17.73 16.83
CA MET A 145 -6.04 17.99 18.04
C MET A 145 -5.57 19.46 18.11
N HIS A 146 -5.04 20.00 17.02
CA HIS A 146 -4.67 21.41 16.91
C HIS A 146 -5.89 22.33 17.05
N PHE A 147 -7.02 21.96 16.44
CA PHE A 147 -8.27 22.72 16.53
C PHE A 147 -8.83 22.79 17.96
N SER A 148 -8.68 21.72 18.75
CA SER A 148 -9.13 21.66 20.14
C SER A 148 -8.40 22.66 21.05
N GLN A 149 -7.17 23.03 20.70
CA GLN A 149 -6.38 23.98 21.46
C GLN A 149 -6.71 25.42 21.07
N LYS A 150 -6.74 26.33 22.05
CA LYS A 150 -6.96 27.77 21.79
C LYS A 150 -5.73 28.38 21.10
N PRO A 151 -5.90 29.37 20.21
CA PRO A 151 -4.76 30.02 19.55
C PRO A 151 -3.78 30.67 20.54
N SER A 152 -4.26 31.10 21.71
CA SER A 152 -3.39 31.65 22.77
C SER A 152 -2.34 30.66 23.27
N LYS A 153 -2.61 29.35 23.22
CA LYS A 153 -1.61 28.32 23.58
C LYS A 153 -0.46 28.24 22.59
N PHE A 154 -0.68 28.70 21.37
CA PHE A 154 0.31 28.73 20.29
C PHE A 154 0.96 30.12 20.14
N ASN A 155 0.82 30.98 21.16
CA ASN A 155 1.37 32.33 21.19
C ASN A 155 0.79 33.29 20.12
N TYR A 156 -0.43 33.06 19.65
CA TYR A 156 -1.12 34.00 18.76
C TYR A 156 -1.85 35.09 19.55
N HIS A 157 -1.88 36.31 18.99
CA HIS A 157 -2.58 37.46 19.60
C HIS A 157 -4.11 37.38 19.57
N PHE A 158 -4.69 36.43 18.82
CA PHE A 158 -6.14 36.28 18.69
C PHE A 158 -6.69 35.15 19.56
N THR A 159 -7.96 35.29 19.97
CA THR A 159 -8.61 34.36 20.92
C THR A 159 -9.42 33.24 20.25
N THR A 160 -9.79 33.41 18.98
CA THR A 160 -10.65 32.46 18.24
C THR A 160 -10.07 32.10 16.88
N TRP A 161 -10.19 30.83 16.50
CA TRP A 161 -9.88 30.35 15.16
C TRP A 161 -10.87 30.90 14.13
N THR A 162 -10.35 31.33 12.99
CA THR A 162 -11.10 31.45 11.73
C THR A 162 -10.53 30.43 10.74
N LEU A 163 -11.30 30.01 9.73
CA LEU A 163 -10.81 29.02 8.76
C LEU A 163 -9.44 29.41 8.14
N PRO A 164 -9.24 30.65 7.65
CA PRO A 164 -7.95 31.02 7.05
C PRO A 164 -6.79 31.05 8.06
N ARG A 165 -7.06 31.48 9.30
CA ARG A 165 -6.03 31.49 10.36
C ARG A 165 -5.63 30.07 10.75
N PHE A 166 -6.62 29.18 10.82
CA PHE A 166 -6.38 27.80 11.18
C PHE A 166 -5.66 27.05 10.05
N THR A 167 -5.95 27.34 8.79
CA THR A 167 -5.19 26.77 7.66
C THR A 167 -3.73 27.22 7.67
N ASN A 168 -3.47 28.50 7.94
CA ASN A 168 -2.10 29.01 8.06
C ASN A 168 -1.38 28.36 9.23
N HIS A 169 -2.04 28.23 10.39
CA HIS A 169 -1.49 27.54 11.55
C HIS A 169 -1.06 26.09 11.23
N LEU A 170 -1.87 25.33 10.48
CA LEU A 170 -1.53 23.96 10.10
C LEU A 170 -0.29 23.88 9.19
N ILE A 171 -0.09 24.89 8.34
CA ILE A 171 1.07 25.01 7.45
C ILE A 171 2.31 25.43 8.27
N ASP A 172 2.18 26.45 9.12
CA ASP A 172 3.26 26.99 9.97
C ASP A 172 3.83 25.89 10.89
N TYR A 173 2.96 25.07 11.48
CA TYR A 173 3.35 23.96 12.36
C TYR A 173 3.69 22.68 11.60
N LYS A 174 3.75 22.71 10.26
CA LYS A 174 4.09 21.58 9.38
C LYS A 174 3.23 20.34 9.61
N VAL A 175 1.98 20.52 10.03
CA VAL A 175 1.00 19.43 10.15
C VAL A 175 0.62 18.92 8.76
N VAL A 176 0.57 19.82 7.78
CA VAL A 176 0.30 19.54 6.38
C VAL A 176 1.15 20.45 5.49
N GLU A 177 1.66 19.93 4.37
CA GLU A 177 2.42 20.72 3.38
C GLU A 177 1.54 21.76 2.65
N SER A 178 0.35 21.36 2.20
CA SER A 178 -0.65 22.28 1.64
C SER A 178 -2.06 21.77 1.88
N ILE A 179 -2.97 22.67 2.26
CA ILE A 179 -4.39 22.35 2.45
C ILE A 179 -5.26 23.52 2.02
N SER A 180 -6.36 23.23 1.33
CA SER A 180 -7.34 24.26 1.00
C SER A 180 -8.20 24.58 2.22
N ILE A 181 -8.63 25.84 2.32
CA ILE A 181 -9.52 26.33 3.38
C ILE A 181 -10.81 25.52 3.42
N GLU A 182 -11.36 25.19 2.26
CA GLU A 182 -12.56 24.37 2.13
C GLU A 182 -12.35 22.94 2.64
N LYS A 183 -11.17 22.35 2.42
CA LYS A 183 -10.90 21.01 2.93
C LYS A 183 -10.81 20.98 4.44
N VAL A 184 -10.22 22.01 5.05
CA VAL A 184 -10.22 22.19 6.51
C VAL A 184 -11.65 22.32 7.04
N ARG A 185 -12.50 23.14 6.39
CA ARG A 185 -13.92 23.26 6.77
C ARG A 185 -14.63 21.90 6.75
N GLN A 186 -14.48 21.13 5.66
CA GLN A 186 -15.06 19.79 5.55
C GLN A 186 -14.57 18.84 6.64
N ILE A 187 -13.26 18.84 6.95
CA ILE A 187 -12.71 17.99 8.01
C ILE A 187 -13.29 18.35 9.38
N LEU A 188 -13.47 19.64 9.66
CA LEU A 188 -14.09 20.10 10.91
C LEU A 188 -15.58 19.74 10.97
N GLU A 189 -16.33 19.91 9.87
CA GLU A 189 -17.75 19.55 9.80
C GLU A 189 -18.00 18.05 9.90
N GLU A 190 -17.19 17.22 9.22
CA GLU A 190 -17.22 15.76 9.34
C GLU A 190 -17.01 15.31 10.79
N ALA A 191 -16.24 16.07 11.57
CA ALA A 191 -15.97 15.82 12.99
C ALA A 191 -16.99 16.50 13.94
N GLY A 192 -17.99 17.21 13.42
CA GLY A 192 -18.98 17.95 14.21
C GLY A 192 -18.44 19.23 14.87
N ALA A 193 -17.23 19.65 14.54
CA ALA A 193 -16.61 20.84 15.10
C ALA A 193 -17.11 22.11 14.39
N ARG A 194 -17.57 23.10 15.18
CA ARG A 194 -18.02 24.40 14.67
C ARG A 194 -17.07 25.50 15.12
N LEU A 195 -16.73 26.38 14.18
CA LEU A 195 -15.99 27.61 14.49
C LEU A 195 -16.89 28.60 15.20
N LYS A 196 -16.35 29.25 16.23
CA LYS A 196 -17.05 30.35 16.91
C LYS A 196 -17.11 31.55 15.98
N ARG A 197 -18.29 32.13 15.78
CA ARG A 197 -18.41 33.41 15.09
C ARG A 197 -17.84 34.52 15.97
N SER A 198 -17.00 35.37 15.38
CA SER A 198 -16.59 36.62 16.02
C SER A 198 -17.84 37.48 16.19
N LYS A 199 -18.18 37.81 17.43
CA LYS A 199 -19.20 38.82 17.72
C LYS A 199 -18.55 40.18 17.57
N ARG A 200 -18.94 40.96 16.55
CA ARG A 200 -18.64 42.39 16.54
C ARG A 200 -19.50 43.05 17.61
N TRP A 201 -18.88 43.70 18.60
CA TRP A 201 -19.57 44.69 19.40
C TRP A 201 -19.88 45.85 18.47
N GLN A 202 -21.10 45.92 17.97
CA GLN A 202 -21.53 47.09 17.19
C GLN A 202 -22.70 47.82 17.81
N TYR A 203 -23.57 47.18 18.61
CA TYR A 203 -24.58 47.89 19.41
C TYR A 203 -24.92 47.07 20.66
N SER A 204 -25.05 47.75 21.81
CA SER A 204 -25.69 47.14 22.97
C SER A 204 -27.19 46.99 22.66
N PRO A 205 -27.81 45.83 22.93
CA PRO A 205 -29.26 45.66 22.78
C PRO A 205 -30.07 46.43 23.84
N ASP A 206 -29.40 47.12 24.76
CA ASP A 206 -30.02 47.96 25.78
C ASP A 206 -30.54 49.27 25.17
N LYS A 207 -31.86 49.54 25.30
CA LYS A 207 -32.51 50.76 24.79
C LYS A 207 -32.02 52.03 25.48
N ASP A 208 -31.46 51.92 26.69
CA ASP A 208 -30.93 53.04 27.45
C ASP A 208 -29.39 53.13 27.41
N PHE A 209 -28.73 52.41 26.49
CA PHE A 209 -27.27 52.42 26.35
C PHE A 209 -26.71 53.83 26.12
N ASP A 210 -27.40 54.63 25.32
CA ASP A 210 -26.97 56.00 25.03
C ASP A 210 -27.05 56.91 26.27
N LYS A 211 -28.09 56.75 27.11
CA LYS A 211 -28.29 57.57 28.33
C LYS A 211 -27.25 57.31 29.41
N LYS A 212 -26.65 56.11 29.44
CA LYS A 212 -25.63 55.73 30.42
C LYS A 212 -24.22 56.22 30.08
N ASN A 213 -23.95 56.53 28.82
CA ASN A 213 -22.63 56.99 28.35
C ASN A 213 -22.56 58.53 28.18
N LEU A 214 -23.65 59.24 28.47
CA LEU A 214 -23.70 60.70 28.59
C LEU A 214 -23.38 61.11 30.04
N GLN A 215 -22.14 60.91 30.49
CA GLN A 215 -21.58 61.51 31.70
C GLN A 215 -20.12 61.87 31.48
#